data_AF-A0A1G3UC47-F1
#
_entry.id   AF-A0A1G3UC47-F1
#
_cell.length_a   1.000
_cell.length_b   1.000
_cell.length_c   1.000
_cell.angle_alpha   90.00
_cell.angle_beta   90.00
_cell.angle_gamma   90.00
#
_symmetry.space_group_name_H-M   'P 1'
#
loop_
_entity.id
_entity.type
_entity.pdbx_description
1 polymer ?
#
loop_
_entity_poly.entity_id
_entity_poly.type
_entity_poly.pdbx_seq_one_letter_code
_entity_poly.pdbx_strand_id
1 'polypeptide(L)'
;MNNEQNENFKLQNIELSNNIKSLLRDSDSFIIKNFKHLKISDYSYKIDEAIKELFLDENIVCGLIEDYIIQILKSKIDFYKYIDELKEDSLNGKILDYTKIKDLAHKNLGVARNLHIEDAQILLKEIMNKENLDYLKLCAKALEISVIKLNPQFAYETLKLIEVKDSL
;
A
#
# COMPACT_ATOMS: atom_id res chain seq x y z
N MET A 1 -39.02 -13.48 -6.77
CA MET A 1 -37.77 -13.78 -6.04
C MET A 1 -36.48 -13.43 -6.81
N ASN A 2 -36.43 -13.43 -8.15
CA ASN A 2 -35.19 -13.11 -8.90
C ASN A 2 -34.90 -11.60 -9.14
N ASN A 3 -35.88 -10.71 -9.02
CA ASN A 3 -35.66 -9.26 -9.26
C ASN A 3 -35.05 -8.54 -8.06
N GLU A 4 -35.50 -8.83 -6.83
CA GLU A 4 -34.97 -8.21 -5.61
C GLU A 4 -33.50 -8.61 -5.33
N GLN A 5 -33.11 -9.85 -5.62
CA GLN A 5 -31.71 -10.29 -5.49
C GLN A 5 -30.80 -9.62 -6.53
N ASN A 6 -31.27 -9.43 -7.76
CA ASN A 6 -30.52 -8.71 -8.80
C ASN A 6 -30.40 -7.21 -8.52
N GLU A 7 -31.44 -6.58 -7.96
CA GLU A 7 -31.38 -5.18 -7.54
C GLU A 7 -30.44 -4.98 -6.35
N ASN A 8 -30.51 -5.86 -5.34
CA ASN A 8 -29.57 -5.84 -4.21
C ASN A 8 -28.11 -6.03 -4.66
N PHE A 9 -27.84 -6.95 -5.58
CA PHE A 9 -26.49 -7.15 -6.13
C PHE A 9 -26.00 -5.92 -6.91
N LYS A 10 -26.87 -5.27 -7.69
CA LYS A 10 -26.51 -4.02 -8.38
C LYS A 10 -26.22 -2.88 -7.41
N LEU A 11 -27.04 -2.73 -6.36
CA LEU A 11 -26.86 -1.69 -5.35
C LEU A 11 -25.54 -1.88 -4.58
N GLN A 12 -25.21 -3.11 -4.18
CA GLN A 12 -23.94 -3.43 -3.52
C GLN A 12 -22.73 -3.12 -4.42
N ASN A 13 -22.80 -3.40 -5.72
CA ASN A 13 -21.73 -3.06 -6.66
C ASN A 13 -21.58 -1.54 -6.85
N ILE A 14 -22.68 -0.79 -6.86
CA ILE A 14 -22.65 0.67 -6.93
C ILE A 14 -22.00 1.25 -5.67
N GLU A 15 -22.37 0.75 -4.50
CA GLU A 15 -21.79 1.16 -3.22
C GLU A 15 -20.29 0.87 -3.15
N LEU A 16 -19.86 -0.34 -3.54
CA LEU A 16 -18.45 -0.71 -3.62
C LEU A 16 -17.67 0.22 -4.57
N SER A 17 -18.22 0.48 -5.76
CA SER A 17 -17.60 1.40 -6.73
C SER A 17 -17.45 2.82 -6.16
N ASN A 18 -18.45 3.32 -5.45
CA ASN A 18 -18.41 4.65 -4.83
C ASN A 18 -17.36 4.71 -3.70
N ASN A 19 -17.27 3.66 -2.88
CA ASN A 19 -16.28 3.56 -1.81
C ASN A 19 -14.86 3.55 -2.37
N ILE A 20 -14.60 2.76 -3.41
CA ILE A 20 -13.31 2.72 -4.11
C ILE A 20 -12.97 4.09 -4.70
N LYS A 21 -13.92 4.77 -5.35
CA LYS A 21 -13.69 6.12 -5.90
C LYS A 21 -13.36 7.15 -4.83
N SER A 22 -14.04 7.10 -3.69
CA SER A 22 -13.74 7.98 -2.55
C SER A 22 -12.33 7.70 -2.02
N LEU A 23 -12.00 6.42 -1.81
CA LEU A 23 -10.69 5.98 -1.34
C LEU A 23 -9.56 6.48 -2.25
N LEU A 24 -9.71 6.36 -3.57
CA LEU A 24 -8.72 6.84 -4.53
C LEU A 24 -8.56 8.37 -4.50
N ARG A 25 -9.66 9.12 -4.40
CA ARG A 25 -9.62 10.59 -4.31
C ARG A 25 -8.87 11.07 -3.07
N ASP A 26 -9.17 10.47 -1.92
CA ASP A 26 -8.52 10.82 -0.66
C ASP A 26 -7.03 10.43 -0.69
N SER A 27 -6.73 9.31 -1.35
CA SER A 27 -5.36 8.85 -1.58
C SER A 27 -4.54 9.82 -2.42
N ASP A 28 -5.09 10.34 -3.52
CA ASP A 28 -4.40 11.32 -4.37
C ASP A 28 -4.14 12.63 -3.62
N SER A 29 -5.16 13.12 -2.89
CA SER A 29 -5.02 14.32 -2.04
C SER A 29 -3.90 14.15 -1.00
N PHE A 30 -3.84 12.98 -0.37
CA PHE A 30 -2.79 12.66 0.60
C PHE A 30 -1.39 12.68 -0.02
N ILE A 31 -1.20 12.04 -1.18
CA ILE A 31 0.11 11.99 -1.87
C ILE A 31 0.54 13.40 -2.31
N ILE A 32 -0.36 14.18 -2.91
CA ILE A 32 -0.06 15.55 -3.35
C ILE A 32 0.32 16.43 -2.15
N LYS A 33 -0.42 16.32 -1.04
CA LYS A 33 -0.17 17.14 0.15
C LYS A 33 1.19 16.84 0.81
N ASN A 34 1.56 15.57 0.92
CA ASN A 34 2.71 15.15 1.74
C ASN A 34 3.97 14.81 0.93
N PHE A 35 3.83 14.48 -0.37
CA PHE A 35 4.90 13.89 -1.18
C PHE A 35 5.04 14.50 -2.58
N LYS A 36 4.56 15.74 -2.79
CA LYS A 36 4.73 16.45 -4.07
C LYS A 36 6.20 16.52 -4.52
N HIS A 37 7.14 16.66 -3.58
CA HIS A 37 8.58 16.72 -3.87
C HIS A 37 9.13 15.40 -4.41
N LEU A 38 8.49 14.27 -4.13
CA LEU A 38 8.91 12.95 -4.62
C LEU A 38 8.43 12.64 -6.04
N LYS A 39 7.53 13.46 -6.61
CA LYS A 39 6.98 13.29 -7.97
C LYS A 39 6.34 11.91 -8.21
N ILE A 40 5.78 11.30 -7.17
CA ILE A 40 5.11 10.00 -7.23
C ILE A 40 3.60 10.08 -7.52
N SER A 41 3.01 11.28 -7.54
CA SER A 41 1.57 11.47 -7.77
C SER A 41 1.12 11.03 -9.16
N ASP A 42 2.02 11.18 -10.14
CA ASP A 42 1.70 11.04 -11.56
C ASP A 42 2.02 9.63 -12.08
N TYR A 43 2.57 8.78 -11.21
CA TYR A 43 2.92 7.40 -11.55
C TYR A 43 1.66 6.55 -11.75
N SER A 44 1.64 5.77 -12.83
CA SER A 44 0.59 4.81 -13.14
C SER A 44 1.24 3.53 -13.62
N TYR A 45 1.09 2.46 -12.84
CA TYR A 45 1.56 1.14 -13.23
C TYR A 45 0.85 0.66 -14.50
N LYS A 46 1.61 0.17 -15.47
CA LYS A 46 1.07 -0.41 -16.72
C LYS A 46 1.36 -1.90 -16.76
N ILE A 47 0.31 -2.71 -16.63
CA ILE A 47 0.40 -4.17 -16.70
C ILE A 47 1.01 -4.62 -18.04
N ASP A 48 0.65 -3.98 -19.15
CA ASP A 48 1.20 -4.29 -20.48
C ASP A 48 2.72 -4.05 -20.58
N GLU A 49 3.25 -3.08 -19.85
CA GLU A 49 4.69 -2.84 -19.79
C GLU A 49 5.37 -3.93 -18.95
N ALA A 50 4.79 -4.25 -17.79
CA ALA A 50 5.28 -5.32 -16.93
C ALA A 50 5.29 -6.70 -17.61
N ILE A 51 4.26 -7.04 -18.38
CA ILE A 51 4.22 -8.27 -19.19
C ILE A 51 5.42 -8.35 -20.13
N LYS A 52 5.71 -7.25 -20.83
CA LYS A 52 6.82 -7.19 -21.81
C LYS A 52 8.18 -7.22 -21.13
N GLU A 53 8.34 -6.49 -20.03
CA GLU A 53 9.61 -6.37 -19.32
C GLU A 53 9.97 -7.63 -18.54
N LEU A 54 8.98 -8.28 -17.93
CA LEU A 54 9.17 -9.49 -17.14
C LEU A 54 9.13 -10.78 -17.97
N PHE A 55 8.67 -10.71 -19.23
CA PHE A 55 8.45 -11.86 -20.10
C PHE A 55 7.52 -12.91 -19.45
N LEU A 56 6.44 -12.44 -18.82
CA LEU A 56 5.47 -13.26 -18.11
C LEU A 56 4.07 -13.10 -18.69
N ASP A 57 3.24 -14.13 -18.56
CA ASP A 57 1.83 -14.04 -18.90
C ASP A 57 1.09 -13.06 -17.98
N GLU A 58 0.06 -12.39 -18.51
CA GLU A 58 -0.76 -11.42 -17.78
C GLU A 58 -1.29 -11.98 -16.45
N ASN A 59 -1.81 -13.22 -16.46
CA ASN A 59 -2.32 -13.86 -15.26
C ASN A 59 -1.25 -14.03 -14.16
N ILE A 60 0.00 -14.28 -14.55
CA ILE A 60 1.11 -14.39 -13.60
C ILE A 60 1.44 -13.01 -13.04
N VAL A 61 1.53 -11.99 -13.89
CA VAL A 61 1.78 -10.60 -13.46
C VAL A 61 0.69 -10.11 -12.51
N CYS A 62 -0.58 -10.35 -12.83
CA CYS A 62 -1.71 -10.01 -11.97
C CYS A 62 -1.63 -10.71 -10.60
N GLY A 63 -1.34 -12.01 -10.58
CA GLY A 63 -1.16 -12.76 -9.32
C GLY A 63 0.00 -12.22 -8.47
N LEU A 64 1.13 -11.86 -9.10
CA LEU A 64 2.27 -11.26 -8.39
C LEU A 64 1.94 -9.88 -7.82
N ILE A 65 1.14 -9.08 -8.52
CA ILE A 65 0.66 -7.79 -8.02
C ILE A 65 -0.26 -8.00 -6.82
N GLU A 66 -1.18 -8.96 -6.87
CA GLU A 66 -2.07 -9.29 -5.76
C GLU A 66 -1.28 -9.74 -4.52
N ASP A 67 -0.29 -10.62 -4.70
CA ASP A 67 0.62 -11.04 -3.63
C ASP A 67 1.38 -9.84 -3.02
N TYR A 68 1.85 -8.92 -3.87
CA TYR A 68 2.52 -7.72 -3.42
C TYR A 68 1.60 -6.77 -2.65
N ILE A 69 0.35 -6.59 -3.10
CA ILE A 69 -0.67 -5.82 -2.38
C ILE A 69 -0.86 -6.41 -0.98
N ILE A 70 -1.08 -7.72 -0.86
CA ILE A 70 -1.23 -8.39 0.45
C ILE A 70 0.01 -8.15 1.32
N GLN A 71 1.21 -8.31 0.75
CA GLN A 71 2.46 -8.14 1.47
C GLN A 71 2.62 -6.73 2.03
N ILE A 72 2.32 -5.69 1.25
CA ILE A 72 2.41 -4.30 1.69
C ILE A 72 1.34 -3.96 2.73
N LEU A 73 0.10 -4.39 2.53
CA LEU A 73 -0.97 -4.15 3.50
C LEU A 73 -0.67 -4.77 4.87
N LYS A 74 -0.06 -5.96 4.89
CA LYS A 74 0.45 -6.58 6.13
C LYS A 74 1.66 -5.83 6.69
N SER A 75 2.65 -5.51 5.84
CA SER A 75 3.87 -4.80 6.25
C SER A 75 3.55 -3.41 6.82
N LYS A 76 2.48 -2.75 6.38
CA LYS A 76 2.00 -1.49 6.96
C LYS A 76 1.73 -1.64 8.47
N ILE A 77 1.09 -2.73 8.90
CA ILE A 77 0.82 -2.98 10.32
C ILE A 77 2.14 -3.05 11.09
N ASP A 78 3.12 -3.80 10.57
CA ASP A 78 4.45 -3.92 11.18
C ASP A 78 5.21 -2.60 11.18
N PHE A 79 5.15 -1.80 10.10
CA PHE A 79 5.75 -0.47 10.06
C PHE A 79 5.19 0.43 11.16
N TYR A 80 3.86 0.50 11.30
CA TYR A 80 3.23 1.34 12.33
C TYR A 80 3.61 0.86 13.73
N LYS A 81 3.59 -0.46 13.96
CA LYS A 81 4.04 -1.06 15.22
C LYS A 81 5.48 -0.65 15.57
N TYR A 82 6.42 -0.82 14.64
CA TYR A 82 7.82 -0.48 14.90
C TYR A 82 8.05 1.03 15.08
N ILE A 83 7.29 1.87 14.36
CA ILE A 83 7.34 3.32 14.55
C ILE A 83 6.81 3.70 15.93
N ASP A 84 5.72 3.10 16.38
CA ASP A 84 5.14 3.38 17.69
C ASP A 84 6.05 2.86 18.83
N GLU A 85 6.70 1.69 18.66
CA GLU A 85 7.78 1.20 19.55
C GLU A 85 8.92 2.23 19.67
N LEU A 86 9.40 2.80 18.55
CA LEU A 86 10.44 3.83 18.57
C LEU A 86 9.98 5.15 19.18
N LYS A 87 8.71 5.52 19.02
CA LYS A 87 8.14 6.70 19.69
C LYS A 87 8.16 6.52 21.20
N GLU A 88 7.78 5.35 21.70
CA GLU A 88 7.86 5.02 23.11
C GLU A 88 9.30 5.04 23.63
N ASP A 89 10.23 4.43 22.91
CA ASP A 89 11.66 4.46 23.27
C ASP A 89 12.22 5.89 23.28
N SER A 90 11.79 6.75 22.35
CA SER A 90 12.16 8.17 22.32
C SER A 90 11.65 8.92 23.55
N LEU A 91 10.41 8.65 23.99
CA LEU A 91 9.84 9.27 25.19
C LEU A 91 10.56 8.81 26.46
N ASN A 92 11.05 7.57 26.46
CA ASN A 92 11.83 6.98 27.55
C ASN A 92 13.32 7.33 27.51
N GLY A 93 13.76 8.19 26.57
CA GLY A 93 15.15 8.63 26.45
C GLY A 93 16.13 7.52 26.03
N LYS A 94 15.64 6.45 25.41
CA LYS A 94 16.47 5.37 24.89
C LYS A 94 17.06 5.73 23.53
N ILE A 95 18.15 5.04 23.17
CA ILE A 95 18.72 5.13 21.81
C ILE A 95 17.76 4.43 20.85
N LEU A 96 17.41 5.11 19.76
CA LEU A 96 16.47 4.61 18.76
C LEU A 96 17.17 3.67 17.77
N ASP A 97 16.66 2.43 17.66
CA ASP A 97 17.15 1.42 16.73
C ASP A 97 16.18 1.23 15.56
N TYR A 98 16.53 1.80 14.40
CA TYR A 98 15.72 1.74 13.19
C TYR A 98 15.87 0.45 12.39
N THR A 99 16.67 -0.52 12.85
CA THR A 99 17.03 -1.73 12.09
C THR A 99 15.78 -2.48 11.58
N LYS A 100 14.79 -2.73 12.45
CA LYS A 100 13.55 -3.42 12.07
C LYS A 100 12.80 -2.72 10.92
N ILE A 101 12.73 -1.38 10.95
CA ILE A 101 12.06 -0.58 9.91
C ILE A 101 12.85 -0.66 8.61
N LYS A 102 14.19 -0.49 8.68
CA LYS A 102 15.07 -0.52 7.50
C LYS A 102 15.07 -1.89 6.83
N ASP A 103 15.09 -2.97 7.59
CA ASP A 103 15.04 -4.34 7.08
C ASP A 103 13.70 -4.67 6.42
N LEU A 104 12.59 -4.28 7.05
CA LEU A 104 11.26 -4.44 6.48
C LEU A 104 11.10 -3.66 5.17
N ALA A 105 11.62 -2.43 5.13
CA ALA A 105 11.63 -1.62 3.91
C ALA A 105 12.52 -2.24 2.81
N HIS A 106 13.69 -2.74 3.17
CA HIS A 106 14.60 -3.40 2.22
C HIS A 106 13.97 -4.67 1.60
N LYS A 107 13.31 -5.50 2.41
CA LYS A 107 12.59 -6.69 1.92
C LYS A 107 11.51 -6.31 0.91
N ASN A 108 10.67 -5.33 1.26
CA ASN A 108 9.61 -4.85 0.37
C ASN A 108 10.17 -4.18 -0.89
N LEU A 109 11.33 -3.51 -0.79
CA LEU A 109 11.99 -2.86 -1.93
C LEU A 109 12.48 -3.89 -2.96
N GLY A 110 12.94 -5.06 -2.51
CA GLY A 110 13.28 -6.16 -3.42
C GLY A 110 12.10 -6.57 -4.30
N VAL A 111 10.91 -6.74 -3.70
CA VAL A 111 9.71 -7.13 -4.45
C VAL A 111 9.23 -6.00 -5.36
N ALA A 112 9.20 -4.76 -4.87
CA ALA A 112 8.82 -3.58 -5.67
C ALA A 112 9.73 -3.38 -6.89
N ARG A 113 11.03 -3.69 -6.75
CA ARG A 113 11.99 -3.67 -7.86
C ARG A 113 11.70 -4.77 -8.88
N ASN A 114 11.46 -6.00 -8.43
CA ASN A 114 11.16 -7.12 -9.31
C ASN A 114 9.85 -6.92 -10.10
N LEU A 115 8.89 -6.19 -9.54
CA LEU A 115 7.64 -5.86 -10.21
C LEU A 115 7.65 -4.50 -10.93
N HIS A 116 8.76 -3.76 -10.86
CA HIS A 116 8.93 -2.46 -11.50
C HIS A 116 7.91 -1.41 -11.01
N ILE A 117 7.57 -1.42 -9.71
CA ILE A 117 6.60 -0.49 -9.10
C ILE A 117 7.35 0.74 -8.54
N GLU A 118 7.57 1.75 -9.39
CA GLU A 118 8.52 2.84 -9.10
C GLU A 118 8.15 3.73 -7.91
N ASP A 119 6.88 4.09 -7.75
CA ASP A 119 6.41 4.92 -6.65
C ASP A 119 6.67 4.24 -5.29
N ALA A 120 6.38 2.95 -5.18
CA ALA A 120 6.69 2.14 -4.01
C ALA A 120 8.20 2.05 -3.78
N GLN A 121 9.01 1.89 -4.83
CA GLN A 121 10.47 1.89 -4.69
C GLN A 121 11.00 3.21 -4.11
N ILE A 122 10.45 4.35 -4.53
CA ILE A 122 10.83 5.68 -4.00
C ILE A 122 10.46 5.78 -2.52
N LEU A 123 9.23 5.42 -2.16
CA LEU A 123 8.76 5.45 -0.77
C LEU A 123 9.57 4.55 0.16
N LEU A 124 9.91 3.35 -0.29
CA LEU A 124 10.70 2.40 0.49
C LEU A 124 12.14 2.90 0.70
N LYS A 125 12.74 3.55 -0.31
CA LYS A 125 14.03 4.23 -0.15
C LYS A 125 13.94 5.38 0.85
N GLU A 126 12.86 6.14 0.87
CA GLU A 126 12.64 7.17 1.89
C GLU A 126 12.56 6.56 3.28
N ILE A 127 11.83 5.45 3.46
CA ILE A 127 11.74 4.74 4.76
C ILE A 127 13.12 4.25 5.23
N MET A 128 13.96 3.75 4.33
CA MET A 128 15.30 3.27 4.69
C MET A 128 16.26 4.39 5.14
N ASN A 129 16.08 5.61 4.63
CA ASN A 129 17.07 6.69 4.76
C ASN A 129 16.66 7.80 5.75
N LYS A 130 15.42 7.78 6.25
CA LYS A 130 14.90 8.82 7.16
C LYS A 130 14.72 8.25 8.56
N GLU A 131 14.90 9.12 9.55
CA GLU A 131 14.79 8.77 10.97
C GLU A 131 13.69 9.59 11.68
N ASN A 132 13.07 10.53 10.97
CA ASN A 132 11.91 11.27 11.48
C ASN A 132 10.69 10.35 11.55
N LEU A 133 10.27 9.99 12.76
CA LEU A 133 9.19 9.02 13.00
C LEU A 133 7.83 9.44 12.43
N ASP A 134 7.51 10.74 12.41
CA ASP A 134 6.26 11.23 11.83
C ASP A 134 6.29 11.13 10.31
N TYR A 135 7.42 11.46 9.68
CA TYR A 135 7.61 11.29 8.25
C TYR A 135 7.56 9.82 7.84
N LEU A 136 8.17 8.92 8.62
CA LEU A 136 8.10 7.48 8.39
C LEU A 136 6.65 6.97 8.42
N LYS A 137 5.82 7.48 9.32
CA LYS A 137 4.39 7.15 9.39
C LYS A 137 3.64 7.61 8.13
N LEU A 138 3.98 8.80 7.62
CA LEU A 138 3.44 9.28 6.33
C LEU A 138 3.89 8.40 5.17
N CYS A 139 5.16 7.96 5.13
CA CYS A 139 5.66 7.07 4.09
C CYS A 139 4.97 5.71 4.11
N ALA A 140 4.75 5.12 5.28
CA ALA A 140 4.01 3.87 5.42
C ALA A 140 2.56 4.01 4.90
N LYS A 141 1.91 5.14 5.17
CA LYS A 141 0.57 5.43 4.60
C LYS A 141 0.61 5.62 3.08
N ALA A 142 1.61 6.32 2.56
CA ALA A 142 1.78 6.49 1.13
C ALA A 142 2.06 5.16 0.40
N LEU A 143 2.76 4.24 1.06
CA LEU A 143 3.06 2.90 0.52
C LEU A 143 1.80 2.02 0.47
N GLU A 144 0.90 2.13 1.44
CA GLU A 144 -0.43 1.54 1.34
C GLU A 144 -1.20 2.12 0.14
N ILE A 145 -1.17 3.44 -0.02
CA ILE A 145 -1.85 4.12 -1.12
C ILE A 145 -1.32 3.65 -2.48
N SER A 146 -0.01 3.49 -2.64
CA SER A 146 0.56 3.04 -3.92
C SER A 146 0.05 1.65 -4.30
N VAL A 147 -0.09 0.72 -3.36
CA VAL A 147 -0.64 -0.61 -3.67
C VAL A 147 -2.14 -0.62 -3.89
N ILE A 148 -2.90 0.26 -3.23
CA ILE A 148 -4.33 0.45 -3.53
C ILE A 148 -4.53 0.86 -5.00
N LYS A 149 -3.64 1.71 -5.55
CA LYS A 149 -3.72 2.14 -6.94
C LYS A 149 -3.47 1.02 -7.95
N LEU A 150 -2.75 -0.04 -7.58
CA LEU A 150 -2.45 -1.17 -8.47
C LEU A 150 -3.71 -1.99 -8.78
N ASN A 151 -4.48 -2.33 -7.75
CA ASN A 151 -5.76 -3.02 -7.90
C ASN A 151 -6.71 -2.58 -6.76
N PRO A 152 -7.50 -1.50 -6.98
CA PRO A 152 -8.29 -0.89 -5.91
C PRO A 152 -9.36 -1.80 -5.31
N GLN A 153 -9.97 -2.66 -6.14
CA GLN A 153 -10.99 -3.60 -5.67
C GLN A 153 -10.36 -4.66 -4.77
N PHE A 154 -9.31 -5.33 -5.25
CA PHE A 154 -8.63 -6.36 -4.48
C PHE A 154 -8.02 -5.83 -3.18
N ALA A 155 -7.44 -4.63 -3.22
CA ALA A 155 -6.88 -3.98 -2.03
C ALA A 155 -7.98 -3.65 -1.01
N TYR A 156 -9.13 -3.15 -1.44
CA TYR A 156 -10.26 -2.87 -0.55
C TYR A 156 -10.80 -4.15 0.13
N GLU A 157 -11.00 -5.21 -0.65
CA GLU A 157 -11.43 -6.52 -0.14
C GLU A 157 -10.41 -7.10 0.85
N THR A 158 -9.12 -6.98 0.54
CA THR A 158 -8.03 -7.42 1.43
C THR A 158 -8.01 -6.62 2.74
N LEU A 159 -8.18 -5.30 2.69
CA LEU A 159 -8.28 -4.46 3.89
C LEU A 159 -9.45 -4.89 4.78
N LYS A 160 -10.62 -5.14 4.19
CA LYS A 160 -11.80 -5.67 4.92
C LYS A 160 -11.50 -6.99 5.62
N LEU A 161 -10.79 -7.90 4.97
CA LEU A 161 -10.42 -9.19 5.56
C LEU A 161 -9.43 -9.04 6.72
N ILE A 162 -8.47 -8.12 6.59
CA ILE A 162 -7.52 -7.80 7.67
C ILE A 162 -8.28 -7.22 8.87
N GLU A 163 -9.18 -6.24 8.65
CA GLU A 163 -10.00 -5.63 9.71
C GLU A 163 -10.83 -6.67 10.48
N VAL A 164 -11.46 -7.61 9.78
CA VAL A 164 -12.24 -8.69 10.40
C VAL A 164 -11.35 -9.61 11.25
N LYS A 165 -10.16 -9.95 10.76
CA LYS A 165 -9.23 -10.82 11.49
C LYS A 165 -8.71 -10.17 12.77
N ASP A 166 -8.42 -8.87 12.73
CA ASP A 166 -7.93 -8.12 13.90
C ASP A 166 -9.04 -7.86 14.95
N SER A 167 -10.31 -8.06 14.56
CA SER A 167 -11.48 -7.89 15.44
C SER A 167 -11.93 -9.19 16.16
N LEU A 168 -11.30 -10.33 15.86
CA LEU A 168 -11.57 -11.66 16.44
C LEU A 168 -10.55 -12.01 17.53
#